data_AF-A0A200PLV7-F1
#
_entry.id   AF-A0A200PLV7-F1
#
_cell.length_a   1.000
_cell.length_b   1.000
_cell.length_c   1.000
_cell.angle_alpha   90.00
_cell.angle_beta   90.00
_cell.angle_gamma   90.00
#
_symmetry.space_group_name_H-M   'P 1'
#
loop_
_entity.id
_entity.type
_entity.pdbx_description
1 polymer ?
#
loop_
_entity_poly.entity_id
_entity_poly.type
_entity_poly.pdbx_seq_one_letter_code
_entity_poly.pdbx_strand_id
1 'polypeptide(L)'
;MEMEPNVIVWGALLSSCSVHGDVEIGEWAAQNVFQLDPMDGGSYILLSNLYAGARKFDRVKMVREMMAQRGVQKQPGCSMIEVGDVVHEFIVADISHPRSEEIYSVLDELCRKMKMAGYVPILALDQES
;
A
#
# COMPACT_ATOMS: atom_id res chain seq x y z
N MET A 1 -33.38 7.87 10.06
CA MET A 1 -32.12 8.26 10.70
C MET A 1 -31.13 8.47 9.57
N GLU A 2 -30.81 9.72 9.26
CA GLU A 2 -29.72 10.03 8.35
C GLU A 2 -28.44 10.01 9.17
N MET A 3 -27.48 9.17 8.79
CA MET A 3 -26.16 9.12 9.41
C MET A 3 -25.14 9.59 8.38
N GLU A 4 -24.30 10.55 8.77
CA GLU A 4 -23.18 10.99 7.95
C GLU A 4 -22.20 9.83 7.73
N PRO A 5 -21.68 9.62 6.51
CA PRO A 5 -20.73 8.56 6.25
C PRO A 5 -19.40 8.81 6.97
N ASN A 6 -18.84 7.77 7.58
CA ASN A 6 -17.55 7.84 8.24
C ASN A 6 -16.38 7.54 7.26
N VAL A 7 -15.14 7.64 7.77
CA VAL A 7 -13.91 7.35 7.00
C VAL A 7 -13.94 5.99 6.31
N ILE A 8 -14.53 4.98 6.95
CA ILE A 8 -14.60 3.62 6.40
C ILE A 8 -15.50 3.58 5.15
N VAL A 9 -16.66 4.24 5.20
CA VAL A 9 -17.60 4.28 4.06
C VAL A 9 -16.99 5.05 2.89
N TRP A 10 -16.38 6.21 3.16
CA TRP A 10 -15.70 7.00 2.11
C TRP A 10 -14.48 6.29 1.54
N GLY A 11 -13.68 5.62 2.39
CA GLY A 11 -12.53 4.83 1.98
C GLY A 11 -12.92 3.63 1.10
N ALA A 12 -14.02 2.96 1.42
CA ALA A 12 -14.56 1.87 0.60
C ALA A 12 -14.97 2.36 -0.80
N LEU A 13 -15.65 3.51 -0.87
CA LEU A 13 -16.02 4.13 -2.16
C LEU A 13 -14.77 4.53 -2.96
N LEU A 14 -13.80 5.18 -2.32
CA LEU A 14 -12.53 5.56 -2.95
C LEU A 14 -11.77 4.33 -3.48
N SER A 15 -11.74 3.24 -2.72
CA SER A 15 -11.12 1.98 -3.15
C SER A 15 -11.78 1.42 -4.40
N SER A 16 -13.12 1.38 -4.44
CA SER A 16 -13.89 0.98 -5.62
C SER A 16 -13.59 1.88 -6.83
N CYS A 17 -13.53 3.20 -6.64
CA CYS A 17 -13.19 4.15 -7.69
C CYS A 17 -11.78 3.92 -8.24
N SER A 18 -10.80 3.63 -7.36
CA SER A 18 -9.42 3.29 -7.74
C SER A 18 -9.35 2.04 -8.64
N VAL A 19 -10.20 1.05 -8.38
CA VAL A 19 -10.29 -0.19 -9.18
C VAL A 19 -11.00 0.04 -10.52
N HIS A 20 -12.08 0.82 -10.52
CA HIS A 20 -12.93 1.01 -11.71
C HIS A 20 -12.57 2.23 -12.56
N GLY A 21 -11.65 3.09 -12.09
CA GLY A 21 -11.16 4.25 -12.81
C GLY A 21 -12.08 5.48 -12.79
N ASP A 22 -13.03 5.56 -11.85
CA ASP A 22 -13.91 6.73 -11.71
C ASP A 22 -13.18 7.85 -10.95
N VAL A 23 -12.53 8.74 -11.71
CA VAL A 23 -11.70 9.80 -11.15
C VAL A 23 -12.52 10.84 -10.40
N GLU A 24 -13.72 11.18 -10.90
CA GLU A 24 -14.54 12.25 -10.33
C GLU A 24 -15.10 11.84 -8.97
N ILE A 25 -15.73 10.67 -8.88
CA ILE A 25 -16.25 10.15 -7.61
C ILE A 25 -15.10 9.82 -6.65
N GLY A 26 -13.98 9.31 -7.16
CA GLY A 26 -12.80 9.04 -6.33
C GLY A 26 -12.21 10.30 -5.71
N GLU A 27 -12.10 11.41 -6.45
CA GLU A 27 -11.66 12.69 -5.89
C GLU A 27 -12.60 13.19 -4.79
N TRP A 28 -13.90 13.09 -5.01
CA TRP A 28 -14.91 13.47 -4.03
C TRP A 28 -14.83 12.61 -2.76
N ALA A 29 -14.71 11.30 -2.91
CA ALA A 29 -14.55 10.38 -1.77
C ALA A 29 -13.26 10.68 -0.99
N ALA A 30 -12.13 10.88 -1.68
CA ALA A 30 -10.86 11.22 -1.04
C ALA A 30 -10.92 12.54 -0.26
N GLN A 31 -11.58 13.57 -0.81
CA GLN A 31 -11.77 14.84 -0.11
C GLN A 31 -12.54 14.67 1.20
N ASN A 32 -13.59 13.87 1.21
CA ASN A 32 -14.35 13.57 2.42
C ASN A 32 -13.50 12.78 3.44
N VAL A 33 -12.70 11.81 3.00
CA VAL A 33 -11.75 11.14 3.90
C VAL A 33 -10.78 12.15 4.50
N PHE A 34 -10.15 13.01 3.69
CA PHE A 34 -9.14 13.95 4.19
C PHE A 34 -9.70 15.05 5.09
N GLN A 35 -11.00 15.33 5.02
CA GLN A 35 -11.69 16.22 5.97
C GLN A 35 -11.91 15.55 7.33
N LEU A 36 -12.21 14.24 7.32
CA LEU A 36 -12.48 13.46 8.53
C LEU A 36 -11.19 12.95 9.20
N ASP A 37 -10.25 12.44 8.42
CA ASP A 37 -8.95 11.93 8.84
C ASP A 37 -7.85 12.32 7.82
N PRO A 38 -7.16 13.46 8.04
CA PRO A 38 -6.07 13.91 7.19
C PRO A 38 -4.83 13.02 7.21
N MET A 39 -4.75 12.07 8.16
CA MET A 39 -3.57 11.22 8.39
C MET A 39 -3.75 9.80 7.83
N ASP A 40 -4.91 9.50 7.25
CA ASP A 40 -5.16 8.20 6.61
C ASP A 40 -4.28 8.01 5.35
N GLY A 41 -3.10 7.42 5.54
CA GLY A 41 -2.16 7.12 4.46
C GLY A 41 -2.74 6.21 3.38
N GLY A 42 -3.73 5.37 3.72
CA GLY A 42 -4.40 4.48 2.77
C GLY A 42 -5.08 5.26 1.65
N SER A 43 -5.86 6.29 1.98
CA SER A 43 -6.60 7.10 1.00
C SER A 43 -5.70 7.91 0.07
N TYR A 44 -4.54 8.38 0.55
CA TYR A 44 -3.53 8.99 -0.33
C TYR A 44 -3.02 8.00 -1.38
N ILE A 45 -2.73 6.76 -0.97
CA ILE A 45 -2.28 5.73 -1.89
C ILE A 45 -3.37 5.39 -2.91
N LEU A 46 -4.63 5.24 -2.47
CA LEU A 46 -5.75 4.94 -3.38
C LEU A 46 -5.99 6.06 -4.41
N LEU A 47 -5.93 7.33 -3.99
CA LEU A 47 -6.05 8.48 -4.88
C LEU A 47 -4.86 8.58 -5.86
N SER A 48 -3.64 8.32 -5.38
CA SER A 48 -2.44 8.26 -6.21
C SER A 48 -2.55 7.17 -7.29
N ASN A 49 -3.02 5.97 -6.92
CA ASN A 49 -3.23 4.86 -7.85
C ASN A 49 -4.31 5.18 -8.88
N LEU A 50 -5.41 5.82 -8.46
CA LEU A 50 -6.48 6.27 -9.35
C LEU A 50 -5.93 7.24 -10.41
N TYR A 51 -5.10 8.21 -10.01
CA TYR A 51 -4.43 9.10 -10.95
C TYR A 51 -3.44 8.40 -11.87
N ALA A 52 -2.68 7.43 -11.35
CA ALA A 52 -1.75 6.64 -12.16
C ALA A 52 -2.50 5.83 -13.23
N GLY A 53 -3.60 5.16 -12.86
CA GLY A 53 -4.47 4.44 -13.81
C GLY A 53 -5.07 5.35 -14.88
N ALA A 54 -5.39 6.59 -14.53
CA ALA A 54 -5.84 7.62 -15.46
C ALA A 54 -4.71 8.35 -16.22
N ARG A 55 -3.45 7.89 -16.10
CA ARG A 55 -2.25 8.50 -16.72
C ARG A 55 -2.02 9.98 -16.34
N LYS A 56 -2.52 10.42 -15.19
CA LYS A 56 -2.37 11.79 -14.66
C LYS A 56 -1.17 11.89 -13.70
N PHE A 57 0.04 11.68 -14.21
CA PHE A 57 1.26 11.61 -13.38
C PHE A 57 1.60 12.90 -12.62
N ASP A 58 1.21 14.07 -13.15
CA ASP A 58 1.35 15.33 -12.41
C ASP A 58 0.53 15.31 -11.11
N ARG A 59 -0.66 14.70 -11.13
CA ARG A 59 -1.50 14.54 -9.94
C ARG A 59 -0.97 13.47 -9.00
N VAL A 60 -0.35 12.41 -9.51
CA VAL A 60 0.41 11.44 -8.68
C VAL A 60 1.50 12.16 -7.89
N LYS A 61 2.26 13.04 -8.55
CA LYS A 61 3.29 13.86 -7.90
C LYS A 61 2.70 14.79 -6.84
N MET A 62 1.59 15.47 -7.16
CA MET A 62 0.87 16.33 -6.21
C MET A 62 0.45 15.56 -4.95
N VAL A 63 -0.10 14.35 -5.08
CA VAL A 63 -0.49 13.53 -3.92
C VAL A 63 0.72 13.18 -3.05
N ARG A 64 1.87 12.85 -3.66
CA ARG A 64 3.13 12.59 -2.92
C ARG A 64 3.62 13.83 -2.17
N GLU A 65 3.53 15.01 -2.78
CA GLU A 65 3.88 16.27 -2.13
C GLU A 65 2.94 16.57 -0.95
N MET A 66 1.63 16.32 -1.11
CA MET A 66 0.67 16.47 -0.01
C MET A 66 0.98 15.54 1.16
N MET A 67 1.33 14.27 0.89
CA MET A 67 1.76 13.32 1.93
C MET A 67 2.99 13.83 2.67
N ALA A 68 4.01 14.28 1.93
CA ALA A 68 5.26 14.79 2.52
C ALA A 68 5.02 16.03 3.38
N GLN A 69 4.22 17.00 2.90
CA GLN A 69 3.88 18.21 3.65
C GLN A 69 3.14 17.92 4.96
N ARG A 70 2.32 16.87 4.98
CA ARG A 70 1.53 16.45 6.15
C ARG A 70 2.25 15.43 7.04
N GLY A 71 3.45 14.98 6.64
CA GLY A 71 4.17 13.91 7.36
C GLY A 71 3.49 12.54 7.27
N VAL A 72 2.57 12.36 6.32
CA VAL A 72 1.87 11.09 6.12
C VAL A 72 2.80 10.12 5.43
N GLN A 73 3.02 8.96 6.06
CA GLN A 73 3.80 7.88 5.49
C GLN A 73 2.89 6.70 5.18
N LYS A 74 3.17 6.00 4.07
CA LYS A 74 2.54 4.71 3.83
C LYS A 74 2.96 3.78 4.96
N GLN A 75 1.99 3.18 5.66
CA GLN A 75 2.31 2.14 6.63
C GLN A 75 3.03 0.99 5.89
N PRO A 76 4.24 0.61 6.33
CA PRO A 76 4.94 -0.51 5.72
C PRO A 76 4.11 -1.77 5.93
N GLY A 77 4.22 -2.72 4.99
CA GLY A 77 3.65 -4.05 5.23
C GLY A 77 4.36 -4.68 6.43
N CYS A 78 3.59 -5.24 7.35
CA CYS A 78 4.10 -6.05 8.43
C CYS A 78 3.42 -7.42 8.44
N SER A 79 4.16 -8.42 8.88
CA SER A 79 3.63 -9.75 9.20
C SER A 79 4.22 -10.18 10.54
N MET A 80 3.55 -11.08 11.24
CA MET A 80 4.03 -11.58 12.52
C MET A 80 3.74 -13.06 12.67
N ILE A 81 4.64 -13.76 13.37
CA ILE A 81 4.45 -15.16 13.77
C ILE A 81 4.79 -15.29 15.25
N GLU A 82 4.20 -16.29 15.89
CA GLU A 82 4.49 -16.64 17.29
C GLU A 82 5.26 -17.96 17.33
N VAL A 83 6.38 -17.97 18.04
CA VAL A 83 7.21 -19.16 18.23
C VAL A 83 7.45 -19.35 19.72
N GLY A 84 6.80 -20.35 20.31
CA GLY A 84 6.71 -20.45 21.76
C GLY A 84 5.89 -19.28 22.31
N ASP A 85 6.44 -18.56 23.28
CA ASP A 85 5.80 -17.36 23.88
C ASP A 85 6.40 -16.03 23.34
N VAL A 86 7.07 -16.07 22.18
CA VAL A 86 7.72 -14.90 21.56
C VAL A 86 7.08 -14.56 20.23
N VAL A 87 6.62 -13.31 20.10
CA VAL A 87 6.12 -12.74 18.85
C VAL A 87 7.29 -12.16 18.04
N HIS A 88 7.42 -12.61 16.80
CA HIS A 88 8.40 -12.11 15.84
C HIS A 88 7.68 -11.30 14.76
N GLU A 89 7.96 -10.00 14.72
CA GLU A 89 7.45 -9.09 13.69
C GLU A 89 8.45 -8.96 12.53
N PHE A 90 7.92 -8.92 11.32
CA PHE A 90 8.66 -8.74 10.07
C PHE A 90 8.06 -7.58 9.30
N ILE A 91 8.80 -6.48 9.21
CA ILE A 91 8.42 -5.30 8.46
C ILE A 91 9.13 -5.32 7.10
N VAL A 92 8.47 -4.83 6.05
CA VAL A 92 9.07 -4.75 4.71
C VAL A 92 10.44 -4.08 4.76
N ALA A 93 11.46 -4.78 4.24
CA ALA A 93 12.86 -4.37 4.19
C ALA A 93 13.54 -4.13 5.56
N ASP A 94 12.90 -4.53 6.66
CA ASP A 94 13.51 -4.46 7.97
C ASP A 94 14.55 -5.59 8.18
N ILE A 95 15.56 -5.27 8.98
CA ILE A 95 16.67 -6.14 9.37
C ILE A 95 16.92 -6.11 10.89
N SER A 96 16.02 -5.49 11.67
CA SER A 96 16.15 -5.32 13.12
C SER A 96 16.14 -6.64 13.90
N HIS A 97 15.57 -7.71 13.32
CA HIS A 97 15.50 -9.01 13.96
C HIS A 97 16.92 -9.58 14.24
N PRO A 98 17.22 -10.10 15.45
CA PRO A 98 18.55 -10.59 15.80
C PRO A 98 19.09 -11.72 14.90
N ARG A 99 18.18 -12.45 14.25
CA ARG A 99 18.49 -13.53 13.29
C ARG A 99 18.22 -13.15 11.84
N SER A 100 18.18 -11.86 11.52
CA SER A 100 17.84 -11.39 10.16
C SER A 100 18.72 -12.04 9.09
N GLU A 101 20.04 -12.14 9.32
CA GLU A 101 20.98 -12.80 8.40
C GLU A 101 20.59 -14.26 8.08
N GLU A 102 20.28 -15.06 9.11
CA GLU A 102 19.85 -16.45 8.94
C GLU A 102 18.52 -16.55 8.16
N ILE A 103 17.57 -15.67 8.48
CA ILE A 103 16.25 -15.66 7.85
C ILE A 103 16.37 -15.32 6.36
N TYR A 104 17.14 -14.29 6.01
CA TYR A 104 17.37 -13.93 4.61
C TYR A 104 18.14 -15.02 3.85
N SER A 105 19.11 -15.69 4.50
CA SER A 105 19.80 -16.84 3.91
C SER A 105 18.86 -17.99 3.55
N VAL A 106 17.93 -18.33 4.43
CA VAL A 106 16.90 -19.36 4.16
C VAL A 106 15.94 -18.92 3.05
N LEU A 107 15.52 -17.64 3.04
CA LEU A 107 14.67 -17.08 2.00
C LEU A 107 15.35 -17.13 0.62
N ASP A 108 16.64 -16.81 0.54
CA ASP A 108 17.42 -16.88 -0.70
C ASP A 108 17.54 -18.31 -1.21
N GLU A 109 17.80 -19.28 -0.32
CA GLU A 109 17.85 -20.69 -0.70
C GLU A 109 16.48 -21.18 -1.21
N LEU A 110 15.39 -20.78 -0.55
CA LEU A 110 14.03 -21.11 -0.98
C LEU A 110 13.74 -20.51 -2.35
N CYS A 111 14.06 -19.24 -2.58
CA CYS A 111 13.89 -18.57 -3.87
C CYS A 111 14.67 -19.29 -4.98
N ARG A 112 15.90 -19.73 -4.69
CA ARG A 112 16.71 -20.53 -5.63
C ARG A 112 16.04 -21.86 -5.96
N LYS A 113 15.56 -22.59 -4.95
CA LYS A 113 14.84 -23.88 -5.13
C LYS A 113 13.56 -23.71 -5.94
N MET A 114 12.78 -22.66 -5.66
CA MET A 114 11.55 -22.36 -6.40
C MET A 114 11.85 -22.08 -7.89
N LYS A 115 12.86 -21.25 -8.18
CA LYS A 115 13.28 -20.98 -9.56
C LYS A 115 13.71 -22.26 -10.29
N MET A 116 14.46 -23.15 -9.62
CA MET A 116 14.85 -24.45 -10.19
C MET A 116 13.65 -25.37 -10.45
N ALA A 117 12.58 -25.26 -9.65
CA ALA A 117 11.33 -26.00 -9.83
C ALA A 117 10.41 -25.39 -10.92
N GLY A 118 10.85 -24.34 -11.61
CA GLY A 118 10.09 -23.69 -12.69
C GLY A 118 9.23 -22.51 -12.26
N TYR A 119 9.39 -22.00 -11.03
CA TYR A 119 8.71 -20.77 -10.62
C TYR A 119 9.24 -19.57 -11.42
N VAL A 120 8.33 -18.88 -12.12
CA VAL A 120 8.59 -17.61 -12.80
C VAL A 120 7.94 -16.49 -11.98
N PRO A 121 8.74 -15.61 -11.34
CA PRO A 121 8.18 -14.50 -10.58
C PRO A 121 7.45 -13.54 -11.51
N ILE A 122 6.23 -13.15 -11.13
CA ILE A 122 5.55 -12.02 -11.73
C ILE A 122 6.24 -10.76 -11.19
N LEU A 123 7.17 -10.22 -11.97
CA LEU A 123 7.71 -8.89 -11.72
C LEU A 123 6.56 -7.92 -11.99
N ALA A 124 6.12 -7.19 -10.97
CA ALA A 124 5.12 -6.14 -11.15
C ALA A 124 5.61 -5.22 -12.27
N LEU A 125 4.74 -5.02 -13.27
CA LEU A 125 5.02 -4.40 -14.56
C LEU A 125 5.71 -3.05 -14.42
N ASP A 126 7.02 -3.04 -14.66
CA ASP A 126 7.68 -1.91 -15.30
C ASP A 126 7.78 -2.23 -16.81
N GLN A 127 7.01 -1.44 -17.57
CA GLN A 127 7.17 -1.03 -18.98
C GLN A 127 6.46 -1.78 -20.14
N GLU A 128 6.12 -0.93 -21.12
CA GLU A 128 5.59 -1.11 -22.49
C GLU A 128 4.05 -1.13 -22.62
N SER A 129 3.33 -0.16 -23.21
CA SER A 129 3.65 0.92 -24.17
C SER A 129 2.75 2.17 -23.99
#